data_AF-A0A4S2TMN4-F1
#
_entry.id   AF-A0A4S2TMN4-F1
#
_cell.length_a   1.000
_cell.length_b   1.000
_cell.length_c   1.000
_cell.angle_alpha   90.00
_cell.angle_beta   90.00
_cell.angle_gamma   90.00
#
_symmetry.space_group_name_H-M   'P 1'
#
loop_
_entity.id
_entity.type
_entity.pdbx_description
1 polymer ?
#
loop_
_entity_poly.entity_id
_entity_poly.type
_entity_poly.pdbx_seq_one_letter_code
_entity_poly.pdbx_strand_id
1 'polypeptide(L)'
;GCRSVRVHSRREDAGAGGAWVLHAEGVVGGGAEGSVPAFDLTAWPPPGATPVDVADMYEVLAERGYDYGPVFQGLKRAWTAGEDIFAEVELDESAHTDAARFGLHPALLDSTMHALGLQTADPGSGPAEDDRPALPFFWEGVRLFASGPTALRVRLTGSGDDTVSLAMADTAGEPVLSVDGLTLRPVSVEQLAGVGGGGGLHEVVWRSLVTAGVVEGPVEAAVFEV
;
A
#
# COMPACT_ATOMS: atom_id res chain seq x y z
N GLY A 1 18.52 -15.97 -3.07
CA GLY A 1 19.46 -14.94 -2.57
C GLY A 1 18.72 -13.66 -2.29
N CYS A 2 19.14 -12.89 -1.28
CA CYS A 2 18.53 -11.64 -0.86
C CYS A 2 19.42 -10.44 -1.17
N ARG A 3 18.82 -9.27 -1.43
CA ARG A 3 19.51 -8.01 -1.74
C ARG A 3 18.91 -6.88 -0.93
N SER A 4 19.74 -6.01 -0.36
CA SER A 4 19.26 -4.79 0.27
C SER A 4 18.82 -3.77 -0.79
N VAL A 5 17.79 -3.00 -0.46
CA VAL A 5 17.30 -1.86 -1.24
C VAL A 5 17.18 -0.65 -0.33
N ARG A 6 17.50 0.54 -0.84
CA ARG A 6 17.35 1.82 -0.15
C ARG A 6 16.89 2.89 -1.13
N VAL A 7 15.91 3.68 -0.72
CA VAL A 7 15.34 4.79 -1.51
C VAL A 7 15.72 6.10 -0.83
N HIS A 8 16.40 6.98 -1.57
CA HIS A 8 16.78 8.30 -1.08
C HIS A 8 16.28 9.37 -2.04
N SER A 9 15.96 10.55 -1.52
CA SER A 9 15.74 11.74 -2.35
C SER A 9 16.62 12.89 -1.88
N ARG A 10 16.86 13.84 -2.77
CA ARG A 10 17.57 15.08 -2.47
C ARG A 10 16.85 16.20 -3.21
N ARG A 11 16.53 17.26 -2.49
CA ARG A 11 15.88 18.44 -3.08
C ARG A 11 16.82 19.11 -4.08
N GLU A 12 16.27 19.56 -5.20
CA GLU A 12 17.02 20.24 -6.26
C GLU A 12 17.62 21.57 -5.78
N ASP A 13 16.90 22.29 -4.92
CA ASP A 13 17.29 23.57 -4.32
C ASP A 13 18.42 23.46 -3.28
N ALA A 14 18.77 22.24 -2.83
CA ALA A 14 19.81 22.01 -1.83
C ALA A 14 21.24 22.24 -2.36
N GLY A 15 21.40 22.53 -3.65
CA GLY A 15 22.69 22.77 -4.29
C GLY A 15 23.59 21.53 -4.39
N ALA A 16 24.81 21.70 -4.94
CA ALA A 16 25.74 20.60 -5.21
C ALA A 16 26.22 19.83 -3.95
N GLY A 17 25.99 20.36 -2.75
CA GLY A 17 26.33 19.75 -1.46
C GLY A 17 25.14 19.29 -0.62
N GLY A 18 23.91 19.32 -1.15
CA GLY A 18 22.72 18.90 -0.41
C GLY A 18 22.80 17.44 0.05
N ALA A 19 22.38 17.17 1.30
CA ALA A 19 22.33 15.82 1.85
C ALA A 19 21.20 15.00 1.20
N TRP A 20 21.46 13.72 0.95
CA TRP A 20 20.42 12.75 0.61
C TRP A 20 19.64 12.38 1.86
N VAL A 21 18.31 12.37 1.74
CA VAL A 21 17.39 11.90 2.79
C VAL A 21 16.98 10.49 2.44
N LEU A 22 17.17 9.55 3.37
CA LEU A 22 16.64 8.19 3.26
C LEU A 22 15.14 8.23 3.54
N HIS A 23 14.35 7.61 2.66
CA HIS A 23 12.90 7.48 2.81
C HIS A 23 12.49 6.06 3.15
N ALA A 24 13.08 5.06 2.50
CA ALA A 24 12.76 3.66 2.75
C ALA A 24 14.00 2.76 2.63
N GLU A 25 14.09 1.72 3.44
CA GLU A 25 15.07 0.65 3.28
C GLU A 25 14.47 -0.73 3.55
N GLY A 26 15.01 -1.75 2.89
CA GLY A 26 14.53 -3.11 3.08
C GLY A 26 15.39 -4.15 2.37
N VAL A 27 14.84 -5.36 2.27
CA VAL A 27 15.48 -6.51 1.64
C VAL A 27 14.52 -7.16 0.65
N VAL A 28 15.04 -7.48 -0.54
CA VAL A 28 14.32 -8.18 -1.59
C VAL A 28 14.98 -9.54 -1.81
N GLY A 29 14.21 -10.61 -1.61
CA GLY A 29 14.60 -11.98 -1.90
C GLY A 29 14.04 -12.48 -3.23
N GLY A 30 14.69 -13.48 -3.83
CA GLY A 30 14.00 -14.30 -4.84
C GLY A 30 12.88 -15.09 -4.18
N GLY A 31 11.68 -15.09 -4.77
CA GLY A 31 10.58 -15.93 -4.32
C GLY A 31 10.95 -17.41 -4.39
N ALA A 32 10.43 -18.21 -3.46
CA ALA A 32 10.53 -19.65 -3.57
C ALA A 32 9.75 -20.08 -4.83
N GLU A 33 10.43 -20.71 -5.81
CA GLU A 33 9.76 -21.26 -6.99
C GLU A 33 8.60 -22.17 -6.54
N GLY A 34 7.39 -21.90 -7.03
CA GLY A 34 6.21 -22.72 -6.75
C GLY A 34 5.48 -22.42 -5.44
N SER A 35 5.73 -21.30 -4.75
CA SER A 35 4.85 -20.90 -3.63
C SER A 35 3.46 -20.54 -4.16
N VAL A 36 2.50 -21.43 -3.97
CA VAL A 36 1.09 -21.17 -4.28
C VAL A 36 0.57 -20.08 -3.31
N PRO A 37 -0.13 -19.05 -3.80
CA PRO A 37 -0.75 -18.04 -2.95
C PRO A 37 -1.70 -18.68 -1.94
N ALA A 38 -1.59 -18.29 -0.66
CA ALA A 38 -2.32 -18.93 0.44
C ALA A 38 -3.75 -18.40 0.65
N PHE A 39 -4.33 -17.71 -0.35
CA PHE A 39 -5.64 -17.08 -0.26
C PHE A 39 -6.50 -17.38 -1.50
N ASP A 40 -7.82 -17.31 -1.33
CA ASP A 40 -8.82 -17.49 -2.39
C ASP A 40 -9.80 -16.33 -2.36
N LEU A 41 -9.90 -15.61 -3.48
CA LEU A 41 -10.82 -14.49 -3.70
C LEU A 41 -11.70 -14.72 -4.95
N THR A 42 -11.91 -15.98 -5.34
CA THR A 42 -12.73 -16.36 -6.50
C THR A 42 -14.23 -16.21 -6.22
N ALA A 43 -14.69 -16.59 -5.02
CA ALA A 43 -16.06 -16.39 -4.56
C ALA A 43 -16.28 -14.94 -4.12
N TRP A 44 -17.04 -14.18 -4.91
CA TRP A 44 -17.17 -12.73 -4.72
C TRP A 44 -18.59 -12.17 -5.00
N PRO A 45 -19.12 -11.25 -4.17
CA PRO A 45 -18.59 -10.89 -2.86
C PRO A 45 -18.53 -12.12 -1.93
N PRO A 46 -17.66 -12.13 -0.90
CA PRO A 46 -17.50 -13.30 -0.06
C PRO A 46 -18.83 -13.73 0.57
N PRO A 47 -19.16 -15.03 0.56
CA PRO A 47 -20.41 -15.52 1.16
C PRO A 47 -20.52 -15.11 2.63
N GLY A 48 -21.65 -14.49 2.99
CA GLY A 48 -21.91 -14.03 4.36
C GLY A 48 -21.30 -12.66 4.70
N ALA A 49 -20.63 -11.99 3.77
CA ALA A 49 -20.16 -10.62 3.97
C ALA A 49 -21.31 -9.60 3.86
N THR A 50 -21.27 -8.57 4.71
CA THR A 50 -22.25 -7.49 4.74
C THR A 50 -21.71 -6.29 3.96
N PRO A 51 -22.45 -5.73 2.99
CA PRO A 51 -22.00 -4.56 2.25
C PRO A 51 -21.87 -3.33 3.17
N VAL A 52 -20.86 -2.51 2.90
CA VAL A 52 -20.65 -1.21 3.55
C VAL A 52 -20.86 -0.11 2.53
N ASP A 53 -21.53 0.95 2.94
CA ASP A 53 -21.67 2.15 2.10
C ASP A 53 -20.35 2.91 2.06
N VAL A 54 -19.90 3.26 0.86
CA VAL A 54 -18.63 3.95 0.60
C VAL A 54 -18.85 5.26 -0.19
N ALA A 55 -20.09 5.67 -0.42
CA ALA A 55 -20.43 6.81 -1.27
C ALA A 55 -19.72 8.10 -0.83
N ASP A 56 -19.75 8.39 0.47
CA ASP A 56 -19.22 9.63 1.04
C ASP A 56 -17.81 9.43 1.66
N MET A 57 -17.19 8.26 1.46
CA MET A 57 -15.94 7.89 2.12
C MET A 57 -14.81 8.89 1.86
N TYR A 58 -14.64 9.33 0.61
CA TYR A 58 -13.55 10.24 0.26
C TYR A 58 -13.76 11.65 0.82
N GLU A 59 -15.01 12.09 1.00
CA GLU A 59 -15.32 13.35 1.69
C GLU A 59 -14.94 13.25 3.17
N VAL A 60 -15.32 12.15 3.82
CA VAL A 60 -14.95 11.88 5.23
C VAL A 60 -13.43 11.76 5.41
N LEU A 61 -12.74 11.09 4.48
CA LEU A 61 -11.27 10.98 4.52
C LEU A 61 -10.60 12.35 4.33
N ALA A 62 -11.12 13.21 3.47
CA ALA A 62 -10.62 14.57 3.28
C ALA A 62 -10.79 15.41 4.55
N GLU A 63 -11.92 15.30 5.26
CA GLU A 63 -12.14 15.96 6.55
C GLU A 63 -11.12 15.51 7.63
N ARG A 64 -10.58 14.29 7.50
CA ARG A 64 -9.53 13.71 8.35
C ARG A 64 -8.10 14.01 7.87
N GLY A 65 -7.95 14.80 6.82
CA GLY A 65 -6.66 15.24 6.28
C GLY A 65 -6.10 14.40 5.15
N TYR A 66 -6.84 13.40 4.65
CA TYR A 66 -6.46 12.62 3.47
C TYR A 66 -7.08 13.20 2.20
N ASP A 67 -6.43 14.22 1.65
CA ASP A 67 -6.87 14.88 0.41
C ASP A 67 -6.41 14.07 -0.83
N TYR A 68 -7.07 12.94 -1.07
CA TYR A 68 -6.77 12.07 -2.21
C TYR A 68 -7.28 12.65 -3.53
N GLY A 69 -6.37 12.87 -4.49
CA GLY A 69 -6.74 13.25 -5.85
C GLY A 69 -7.42 12.11 -6.63
N PRO A 70 -8.06 12.39 -7.79
CA PRO A 70 -8.95 11.44 -8.49
C PRO A 70 -8.33 10.07 -8.79
N VAL A 71 -7.05 10.03 -9.17
CA VAL A 71 -6.34 8.78 -9.49
C VAL A 71 -6.19 7.86 -8.27
N PHE A 72 -6.18 8.42 -7.06
CA PHE A 72 -6.13 7.70 -5.78
C PHE A 72 -7.53 7.41 -5.22
N GLN A 73 -8.61 7.81 -5.91
CA GLN A 73 -9.98 7.53 -5.49
C GLN A 73 -10.49 6.18 -6.05
N GLY A 74 -9.70 5.12 -5.84
CA GLY A 74 -9.93 3.81 -6.44
C GLY A 74 -10.93 2.90 -5.72
N LEU A 75 -11.27 3.11 -4.44
CA LEU A 75 -12.20 2.26 -3.70
C LEU A 75 -13.62 2.38 -4.27
N LYS A 76 -14.21 1.28 -4.74
CA LYS A 76 -15.54 1.27 -5.39
C LYS A 76 -16.61 0.62 -4.56
N ARG A 77 -16.30 -0.50 -3.91
CA ARG A 77 -17.24 -1.29 -3.09
C ARG A 77 -16.51 -1.91 -1.92
N ALA A 78 -17.20 -2.08 -0.80
CA ALA A 78 -16.65 -2.76 0.36
C ALA A 78 -17.68 -3.63 1.08
N TRP A 79 -17.17 -4.63 1.79
CA TRP A 79 -17.95 -5.53 2.64
C TRP A 79 -17.16 -5.86 3.91
N THR A 80 -17.85 -6.24 4.98
CA THR A 80 -17.24 -6.79 6.20
C THR A 80 -17.74 -8.21 6.48
N ALA A 81 -16.86 -9.05 7.02
CA ALA A 81 -17.24 -10.35 7.57
C ALA A 81 -16.36 -10.68 8.78
N GLY A 82 -16.91 -10.57 9.99
CA GLY A 82 -16.11 -10.69 11.21
C GLY A 82 -15.08 -9.56 11.29
N GLU A 83 -13.80 -9.93 11.36
CA GLU A 83 -12.66 -9.00 11.42
C GLU A 83 -12.10 -8.64 10.03
N ASP A 84 -12.60 -9.29 8.98
CA ASP A 84 -12.14 -9.07 7.61
C ASP A 84 -12.91 -7.92 6.95
N ILE A 85 -12.18 -7.08 6.24
CA ILE A 85 -12.71 -6.12 5.27
C ILE A 85 -12.41 -6.63 3.87
N PHE A 86 -13.39 -6.57 3.01
CA PHE A 86 -13.27 -6.89 1.60
C PHE A 86 -13.54 -5.65 0.79
N ALA A 87 -12.76 -5.42 -0.27
CA ALA A 87 -12.90 -4.26 -1.12
C ALA A 87 -12.73 -4.60 -2.59
N GLU A 88 -13.47 -3.90 -3.44
CA GLU A 88 -13.12 -3.76 -4.85
C GLU A 88 -12.53 -2.39 -5.10
N VAL A 89 -11.40 -2.39 -5.80
CA VAL A 89 -10.61 -1.20 -6.09
C VAL A 89 -10.32 -1.16 -7.57
N GLU A 90 -10.51 -0.01 -8.19
CA GLU A 90 -10.28 0.19 -9.61
C GLU A 90 -9.50 1.48 -9.85
N LEU A 91 -8.45 1.38 -10.65
CA LEU A 91 -7.64 2.50 -11.07
C LEU A 91 -8.46 3.40 -12.01
N ASP A 92 -8.33 4.72 -11.85
CA ASP A 92 -8.95 5.67 -12.76
C ASP A 92 -8.53 5.43 -14.22
N GLU A 93 -9.48 5.51 -15.15
CA GLU A 93 -9.25 5.24 -16.58
C GLU A 93 -8.09 6.07 -17.16
N SER A 94 -7.88 7.30 -16.66
CA SER A 94 -6.79 8.17 -17.11
C SER A 94 -5.39 7.58 -16.82
N ALA A 95 -5.27 6.64 -15.89
CA ALA A 95 -4.01 5.99 -15.51
C ALA A 95 -3.88 4.55 -16.05
N HIS A 96 -4.88 4.01 -16.76
CA HIS A 96 -4.84 2.63 -17.28
C HIS A 96 -3.68 2.39 -18.23
N THR A 97 -3.32 3.38 -19.06
CA THR A 97 -2.19 3.25 -19.99
C THR A 97 -0.85 3.09 -19.29
N ASP A 98 -0.72 3.63 -18.08
CA ASP A 98 0.49 3.53 -17.28
C ASP A 98 0.51 2.27 -16.40
N ALA A 99 -0.64 1.66 -16.10
CA ALA A 99 -0.73 0.49 -15.22
C ALA A 99 0.20 -0.66 -15.64
N ALA A 100 0.27 -0.96 -16.94
CA ALA A 100 1.13 -2.02 -17.49
C ALA A 100 2.65 -1.76 -17.32
N ARG A 101 3.05 -0.53 -16.98
CA ARG A 101 4.45 -0.16 -16.72
C ARG A 101 4.88 -0.46 -15.30
N PHE A 102 3.95 -0.81 -14.43
CA PHE A 102 4.19 -1.16 -13.03
C PHE A 102 3.95 -2.65 -12.79
N GLY A 103 4.62 -3.20 -11.77
CA GLY A 103 4.18 -4.45 -11.16
C GLY A 103 2.75 -4.28 -10.61
N LEU A 104 2.57 -3.28 -9.76
CA LEU A 104 1.27 -2.81 -9.33
C LEU A 104 1.27 -1.28 -9.32
N HIS A 105 0.27 -0.65 -9.92
CA HIS A 105 0.20 0.81 -10.00
C HIS A 105 0.11 1.41 -8.58
N PRO A 106 0.96 2.38 -8.19
CA PRO A 106 0.99 2.89 -6.82
C PRO A 106 -0.36 3.40 -6.30
N ALA A 107 -1.12 4.13 -7.12
CA ALA A 107 -2.45 4.61 -6.72
C ALA A 107 -3.48 3.48 -6.56
N LEU A 108 -3.33 2.37 -7.29
CA LEU A 108 -4.20 1.20 -7.13
C LEU A 108 -3.87 0.47 -5.83
N LEU A 109 -2.58 0.30 -5.52
CA LEU A 109 -2.12 -0.25 -4.23
C LEU A 109 -2.59 0.62 -3.06
N ASP A 110 -2.39 1.94 -3.15
CA ASP A 110 -2.77 2.90 -2.11
C ASP A 110 -4.26 2.81 -1.78
N SER A 111 -5.08 2.83 -2.82
CA SER A 111 -6.55 2.73 -2.70
C SER A 111 -7.04 1.46 -1.99
N THR A 112 -6.23 0.38 -1.96
CA THR A 112 -6.60 -0.83 -1.19
C THR A 112 -6.66 -0.59 0.31
N MET A 113 -5.81 0.29 0.82
CA MET A 113 -5.69 0.59 2.25
C MET A 113 -6.76 1.57 2.73
N HIS A 114 -7.43 2.29 1.82
CA HIS A 114 -8.51 3.22 2.18
C HIS A 114 -9.70 2.51 2.84
N ALA A 115 -9.88 1.22 2.53
CA ALA A 115 -10.89 0.38 3.16
C ALA A 115 -10.68 0.24 4.69
N LEU A 116 -9.48 0.47 5.22
CA LEU A 116 -9.22 0.49 6.67
C LEU A 116 -9.94 1.65 7.37
N GLY A 117 -10.20 2.75 6.65
CA GLY A 117 -11.02 3.85 7.14
C GLY A 117 -12.43 3.42 7.55
N LEU A 118 -12.96 2.33 6.98
CA LEU A 118 -14.30 1.80 7.30
C LEU A 118 -14.45 1.36 8.76
N GLN A 119 -13.39 0.85 9.39
CA GLN A 119 -13.44 0.43 10.81
C GLN A 119 -13.53 1.61 11.78
N THR A 120 -13.10 2.79 11.34
CA THR A 120 -13.09 4.04 12.14
C THR A 120 -14.31 4.92 11.87
N ALA A 121 -15.25 4.47 11.03
CA ALA A 121 -16.40 5.23 10.57
C ALA A 121 -17.71 4.78 11.24
N ASP A 122 -17.70 4.44 12.53
CA ASP A 122 -18.93 4.20 13.29
C ASP A 122 -19.73 5.51 13.44
N PRO A 123 -20.92 5.64 12.80
CA PRO A 123 -21.67 6.88 12.76
C PRO A 123 -22.39 7.13 14.10
N GLY A 124 -21.62 7.58 15.09
CA GLY A 124 -22.10 7.83 16.45
C GLY A 124 -20.96 7.98 17.46
N SER A 125 -19.81 7.41 17.12
CA SER A 125 -18.55 7.66 17.81
C SER A 125 -17.97 8.95 17.23
N GLY A 126 -18.05 10.07 17.96
CA GLY A 126 -17.33 11.29 17.57
C GLY A 126 -15.83 11.00 17.37
N PRO A 127 -15.07 11.91 16.73
CA PRO A 127 -13.65 11.69 16.49
C PRO A 127 -12.97 11.32 17.80
N ALA A 128 -12.30 10.16 17.84
CA ALA A 128 -11.49 9.78 18.99
C ALA A 128 -10.40 10.85 19.19
N GLU A 129 -9.90 11.05 20.42
CA GLU A 129 -8.83 12.03 20.69
C GLU A 129 -7.54 11.78 19.87
N ASP A 130 -7.46 10.66 19.14
CA ASP A 130 -6.34 10.23 18.30
C ASP A 130 -6.69 10.03 16.81
N ASP A 131 -7.66 10.79 16.27
CA ASP A 131 -8.15 10.71 14.87
C ASP A 131 -7.14 11.24 13.82
N ARG A 132 -5.85 11.08 14.08
CA ARG A 132 -4.75 11.50 13.19
C ARG A 132 -4.66 10.57 11.99
N PRO A 133 -4.31 11.07 10.80
CA PRO A 133 -4.05 10.22 9.66
C PRO A 133 -2.90 9.26 9.98
N ALA A 134 -3.12 7.97 9.74
CA ALA A 134 -2.12 6.92 9.86
C ALA A 134 -1.61 6.54 8.47
N LEU A 135 -0.29 6.41 8.33
CA LEU A 135 0.36 6.05 7.07
C LEU A 135 1.04 4.67 7.18
N PRO A 136 1.18 3.95 6.06
CA PRO A 136 2.09 2.82 5.95
C PRO A 136 3.46 3.14 6.52
N PHE A 137 3.98 2.24 7.37
CA PHE A 137 5.28 2.42 8.01
C PHE A 137 6.18 1.18 7.92
N PHE A 138 5.61 -0.01 8.03
CA PHE A 138 6.39 -1.26 8.00
C PHE A 138 5.69 -2.27 7.11
N TRP A 139 6.43 -2.83 6.16
CA TRP A 139 5.92 -3.83 5.21
C TRP A 139 6.67 -5.15 5.39
N GLU A 140 5.93 -6.22 5.64
CA GLU A 140 6.47 -7.56 5.83
C GLU A 140 5.88 -8.55 4.83
N GLY A 141 6.75 -9.41 4.29
CA GLY A 141 6.31 -10.54 3.48
C GLY A 141 5.58 -10.16 2.18
N VAL A 142 5.94 -9.02 1.58
CA VAL A 142 5.34 -8.57 0.31
C VAL A 142 5.73 -9.52 -0.83
N ARG A 143 4.74 -10.10 -1.50
CA ARG A 143 4.94 -11.00 -2.65
C ARG A 143 4.05 -10.57 -3.81
N LEU A 144 4.65 -10.39 -4.98
CA LEU A 144 3.96 -10.06 -6.23
C LEU A 144 3.88 -11.31 -7.11
N PHE A 145 2.69 -11.64 -7.59
CA PHE A 145 2.37 -12.84 -8.38
C PHE A 145 2.01 -12.49 -9.83
N ALA A 146 1.38 -11.36 -10.06
CA ALA A 146 0.99 -10.86 -11.38
C ALA A 146 1.26 -9.35 -11.51
N SER A 147 1.38 -8.85 -12.75
CA SER A 147 1.73 -7.45 -13.01
C SER A 147 0.70 -6.72 -13.86
N GLY A 148 0.56 -5.42 -13.63
CA GLY A 148 -0.27 -4.51 -14.43
C GLY A 148 -1.78 -4.66 -14.28
N PRO A 149 -2.35 -5.07 -13.13
CA PRO A 149 -3.80 -5.03 -12.95
C PRO A 149 -4.29 -3.58 -12.94
N THR A 150 -5.49 -3.35 -13.45
CA THR A 150 -6.21 -2.06 -13.34
C THR A 150 -7.32 -2.12 -12.30
N ALA A 151 -7.69 -3.31 -11.83
CA ALA A 151 -8.70 -3.53 -10.80
C ALA A 151 -8.31 -4.71 -9.91
N LEU A 152 -8.70 -4.63 -8.63
CA LEU A 152 -8.40 -5.62 -7.60
C LEU A 152 -9.63 -5.96 -6.77
N ARG A 153 -9.71 -7.23 -6.37
CA ARG A 153 -10.41 -7.69 -5.18
C ARG A 153 -9.41 -7.78 -4.05
N VAL A 154 -9.77 -7.26 -2.88
CA VAL A 154 -8.88 -7.16 -1.73
C VAL A 154 -9.54 -7.77 -0.51
N ARG A 155 -8.79 -8.53 0.29
CA ARG A 155 -9.11 -8.83 1.68
C ARG A 155 -8.06 -8.20 2.58
N LEU A 156 -8.52 -7.46 3.57
CA LEU A 156 -7.72 -6.95 4.67
C LEU A 156 -8.16 -7.66 5.95
N THR A 157 -7.21 -8.21 6.68
CA THR A 157 -7.46 -8.90 7.95
C THR A 157 -6.63 -8.22 9.04
N GLY A 158 -7.31 -7.71 10.07
CA GLY A 158 -6.64 -7.13 11.24
C GLY A 158 -5.86 -8.19 11.99
N SER A 159 -4.62 -7.90 12.37
CA SER A 159 -3.78 -8.81 13.16
C SER A 159 -3.50 -8.32 14.59
N GLY A 160 -4.08 -7.18 14.99
CA GLY A 160 -3.73 -6.47 16.23
C GLY A 160 -2.55 -5.51 16.05
N ASP A 161 -2.27 -4.68 17.07
CA ASP A 161 -1.10 -3.78 17.16
C ASP A 161 -0.86 -2.90 15.91
N ASP A 162 -1.90 -2.19 15.44
CA ASP A 162 -1.88 -1.32 14.26
C ASP A 162 -1.37 -1.99 12.96
N THR A 163 -1.45 -3.33 12.91
CA THR A 163 -0.95 -4.14 11.80
C THR A 163 -2.09 -4.88 11.09
N VAL A 164 -2.03 -4.92 9.77
CA VAL A 164 -3.00 -5.60 8.90
C VAL A 164 -2.30 -6.47 7.87
N SER A 165 -2.88 -7.62 7.53
CA SER A 165 -2.44 -8.42 6.38
C SER A 165 -3.30 -8.12 5.17
N LEU A 166 -2.73 -8.21 3.96
CA LEU A 166 -3.43 -7.93 2.70
C LEU A 166 -3.31 -9.10 1.73
N ALA A 167 -4.43 -9.47 1.13
CA ALA A 167 -4.50 -10.38 -0.01
C ALA A 167 -5.21 -9.68 -1.16
N MET A 168 -4.58 -9.66 -2.33
CA MET A 168 -5.07 -8.98 -3.52
C MET A 168 -5.13 -9.95 -4.69
N ALA A 169 -6.27 -9.98 -5.37
CA ALA A 169 -6.49 -10.73 -6.59
C ALA A 169 -7.05 -9.81 -7.68
N ASP A 170 -6.97 -10.24 -8.93
CA ASP A 170 -7.66 -9.55 -10.02
C ASP A 170 -9.19 -9.77 -9.96
N THR A 171 -9.91 -9.28 -10.97
CA THR A 171 -11.38 -9.42 -11.04
C THR A 171 -11.87 -10.86 -11.25
N ALA A 172 -10.99 -11.79 -11.64
CA ALA A 172 -11.30 -13.22 -11.76
C ALA A 172 -11.00 -13.98 -10.45
N GLY A 173 -10.25 -13.37 -9.52
CA GLY A 173 -9.78 -14.02 -8.29
C GLY A 173 -8.37 -14.60 -8.43
N GLU A 174 -7.67 -14.36 -9.54
CA GLU A 174 -6.29 -14.77 -9.72
C GLU A 174 -5.36 -13.92 -8.83
N PRO A 175 -4.46 -14.53 -8.04
CA PRO A 175 -3.60 -13.79 -7.13
C PRO A 175 -2.69 -12.75 -7.81
N VAL A 176 -2.65 -11.55 -7.23
CA VAL A 176 -1.81 -10.43 -7.67
C VAL A 176 -0.73 -10.11 -6.66
N LEU A 177 -1.09 -9.87 -5.40
CA LEU A 177 -0.14 -9.46 -4.36
C LEU A 177 -0.61 -9.95 -2.98
N SER A 178 0.35 -10.32 -2.11
CA SER A 178 0.11 -10.53 -0.69
C SER A 178 1.06 -9.69 0.16
N VAL A 179 0.59 -9.28 1.33
CA VAL A 179 1.37 -8.67 2.40
C VAL A 179 1.08 -9.44 3.67
N ASP A 180 2.12 -9.99 4.31
CA ASP A 180 1.97 -10.76 5.54
C ASP A 180 1.65 -9.83 6.72
N GLY A 181 2.24 -8.62 6.73
CA GLY A 181 1.94 -7.58 7.71
C GLY A 181 2.27 -6.18 7.19
N LEU A 182 1.35 -5.25 7.41
CA LEU A 182 1.48 -3.82 7.16
C LEU A 182 1.18 -3.08 8.47
N THR A 183 2.20 -2.50 9.10
CA THR A 183 2.00 -1.65 10.28
C THR A 183 1.75 -0.22 9.84
N LEU A 184 0.69 0.38 10.39
CA LEU A 184 0.32 1.78 10.21
C LEU A 184 0.77 2.61 11.40
N ARG A 185 1.18 3.86 11.17
CA ARG A 185 1.53 4.79 12.25
C ARG A 185 0.83 6.13 12.08
N PRO A 186 0.27 6.70 13.16
CA PRO A 186 -0.23 8.08 13.15
C PRO A 186 0.87 9.07 12.79
N VAL A 187 0.55 10.03 11.94
CA VAL A 187 1.44 11.11 11.54
C VAL A 187 0.82 12.45 11.92
N SER A 188 1.63 13.35 12.49
CA SER A 188 1.20 14.71 12.78
C SER A 188 1.33 15.61 11.55
N VAL A 189 0.45 16.59 11.42
CA VAL A 189 0.46 17.56 10.30
C VAL A 189 1.79 18.32 10.24
N GLU A 190 2.43 18.56 11.39
CA GLU A 190 3.74 19.20 11.49
C GLU A 190 4.87 18.35 10.91
N GLN A 191 4.77 17.02 11.00
CA GLN A 191 5.73 16.09 10.39
C GLN A 191 5.64 16.11 8.86
N LEU A 192 4.44 16.31 8.30
CA LEU A 192 4.20 16.42 6.85
C LEU A 192 4.60 17.80 6.29
N ALA A 193 4.31 18.88 7.03
CA ALA A 193 4.64 20.25 6.63
C ALA A 193 6.16 20.52 6.53
N GLY A 194 6.98 19.77 7.27
CA GLY A 194 8.45 19.85 7.20
C GLY A 194 9.05 19.34 5.88
N VAL A 195 8.28 18.60 5.07
CA VAL A 195 8.74 17.95 3.83
C VAL A 195 8.20 18.64 2.57
N GLY A 196 7.12 19.42 2.72
CA GLY A 196 6.37 20.07 1.64
C GLY A 196 7.03 21.34 1.10
N GLY A 197 8.05 21.20 0.25
CA GLY A 197 8.50 22.28 -0.62
C GLY A 197 8.30 21.87 -2.07
N GLY A 198 7.40 22.55 -2.79
CA GLY A 198 7.01 22.26 -4.18
C GLY A 198 8.20 22.06 -5.11
N GLY A 199 8.40 20.81 -5.54
CA GLY A 199 9.38 20.41 -6.53
C GLY A 199 8.69 19.64 -7.65
N GLY A 200 9.24 19.71 -8.87
CA GLY A 200 8.65 19.09 -10.07
C GLY A 200 8.62 17.56 -10.01
N LEU A 201 7.87 16.97 -10.95
CA LEU A 201 7.78 15.51 -11.13
C LEU A 201 9.16 14.92 -11.46
N HIS A 202 9.55 13.86 -10.75
CA HIS A 202 10.79 13.13 -10.99
C HIS A 202 10.51 11.81 -11.71
N GLU A 203 11.36 11.47 -12.68
CA GLU A 203 11.33 10.18 -13.36
C GLU A 203 12.21 9.16 -12.62
N VAL A 204 11.67 7.97 -12.35
CA VAL A 204 12.44 6.86 -11.79
C VAL A 204 13.26 6.20 -12.90
N VAL A 205 14.58 6.41 -12.88
CA VAL A 205 15.51 5.77 -13.79
C VAL A 205 16.18 4.57 -13.11
N TRP A 206 15.76 3.36 -13.49
CA TRP A 206 16.37 2.12 -12.98
C TRP A 206 17.72 1.85 -13.65
N ARG A 207 18.76 1.60 -12.85
CA ARG A 207 20.06 1.11 -13.33
C ARG A 207 20.29 -0.32 -12.87
N SER A 208 20.61 -1.20 -13.82
CA SER A 208 20.98 -2.57 -13.52
C SER A 208 22.29 -2.62 -12.74
N LEU A 209 22.30 -3.31 -11.60
CA LEU A 209 23.53 -3.62 -10.87
C LEU A 209 24.02 -5.00 -11.30
N VAL A 210 25.29 -5.08 -11.70
CA VAL A 210 25.96 -6.35 -12.00
C VAL A 210 26.01 -7.17 -10.71
N THR A 211 25.52 -8.41 -10.76
CA THR A 211 25.48 -9.30 -9.60
C THR A 211 26.87 -9.87 -9.34
N ALA A 212 27.55 -9.45 -8.28
CA ALA A 212 28.69 -10.16 -7.73
C ALA A 212 28.21 -11.33 -6.86
N GLY A 213 28.95 -12.44 -6.88
CA GLY A 213 28.54 -13.76 -6.37
C GLY A 213 28.03 -13.80 -4.93
N VAL A 214 27.11 -14.75 -4.70
CA VAL A 214 26.39 -15.01 -3.45
C VAL A 214 27.35 -15.29 -2.29
N VAL A 215 27.09 -14.69 -1.12
CA VAL A 215 27.61 -15.15 0.18
C VAL A 215 26.43 -15.70 0.97
N GLU A 216 26.47 -16.98 1.34
CA GLU A 216 25.40 -17.67 2.08
C GLU A 216 25.57 -17.48 3.60
N GLY A 217 24.46 -17.11 4.26
CA GLY A 217 24.28 -17.10 5.71
C GLY A 217 22.86 -16.66 6.05
N PRO A 218 22.22 -17.20 7.11
CA PRO A 218 20.86 -16.81 7.47
C PRO A 218 20.89 -15.42 8.09
N VAL A 219 20.01 -14.52 7.61
CA VAL A 219 19.78 -13.22 8.26
C VAL A 219 18.28 -12.94 8.20
N GLU A 220 17.68 -12.84 9.39
CA GLU A 220 16.40 -12.18 9.62
C GLU A 220 16.54 -10.70 9.22
N ALA A 221 15.56 -10.16 8.49
CA ALA A 221 15.55 -8.76 8.10
C ALA A 221 14.14 -8.17 8.17
N ALA A 222 14.05 -7.03 8.84
CA ALA A 222 12.88 -6.17 9.00
C ALA A 222 13.07 -4.90 8.14
N VAL A 223 11.99 -4.37 7.56
CA VAL A 223 11.95 -3.20 6.65
C VAL A 223 11.56 -1.95 7.43
N PHE A 224 12.50 -1.09 7.83
CA PHE A 224 12.16 0.15 8.54
C PHE A 224 11.99 1.32 7.56
N GLU A 225 10.86 2.02 7.64
CA GLU A 225 10.71 3.39 7.12
C GLU A 225 11.02 4.36 8.29
N VAL A 226 11.59 5.55 8.02
CA VAL A 226 11.99 6.53 9.06
C VAL A 226 11.08 7.74 9.02
#